data_AF-A0A246AE60-F1
#
_entry.id   AF-A0A246AE60-F1
#
_cell.length_a   1.000
_cell.length_b   1.000
_cell.length_c   1.000
_cell.angle_alpha   90.00
_cell.angle_beta   90.00
_cell.angle_gamma   90.00
#
_symmetry.space_group_name_H-M   'P 1'
#
loop_
_entity.id
_entity.type
_entity.pdbx_description
1 polymer ?
#
loop_
_entity_poly.entity_id
_entity_poly.type
_entity_poly.pdbx_seq_one_letter_code
_entity_poly.pdbx_strand_id
1 'polypeptide(L)'
;MSDLSKNEIQDTADISPTALKPWSALKKFGFRVLFIFLLAMCIPFSPNWYKNVLTLDWSRPHYRDLYDIARFQPGFLSLFGGQRNRDITDSPDGNAASGKDKKNSVKIENSGKKATANTVALPAKKSFLADYADWGVALFIGLLGGAIWSVLDRKRKSYHELYYWIRVVVRYRAGIGIIGFGFTKLFPTQMPYPSLGLLNSNFGDFTAQKIYWLSVGIVPWYQVFGGVVEILAGALLFFRKTTTFGAILLIAALGDITFVNYAYDGGVHVYAFYFVVLGLFLLADDIPKLYNLLILERYTVPFRVYPDLRKPAWKYTRIGLKVLTFLIFFGVMTYTEIINFKYDPYKQPATAGVKNLRGNYRVTEFKINGQVVPFNPLDSTRWQEATFENWTTLTFRVNRPVLIDPSNGGGSPMRDIQRTFEISGVAGGQRAFHYYADTIDKVLYLQDKNVMALRGQAKNKAATAEIKKPDEWISKAAWAHIGNEKEMIDPRAWSTRRDREFAAQPKEIRRNRMVLHYETKDGSKVLLTGLNEYNDSVSIVLNRYDRPYVLPKSTLNAGKY
;
A
#
# COMPACT_ATOMS: atom_id res chain seq x y z
N MET A 1 32.48 45.03 -45.16
CA MET A 1 32.91 46.21 -44.37
C MET A 1 31.67 46.82 -43.79
N SER A 2 31.49 47.10 -42.52
CA SER A 2 32.17 46.86 -41.24
C SER A 2 31.16 47.41 -40.22
N ASP A 3 31.23 46.98 -38.96
CA ASP A 3 30.48 47.56 -37.83
C ASP A 3 28.99 47.23 -37.67
N LEU A 4 28.69 45.93 -37.53
CA LEU A 4 27.70 45.54 -36.52
C LEU A 4 28.49 45.02 -35.32
N SER A 5 28.58 45.91 -34.33
CA SER A 5 29.41 45.80 -33.15
C SER A 5 29.07 44.54 -32.36
N LYS A 6 30.12 43.88 -31.86
CA LYS A 6 30.08 42.76 -30.91
C LYS A 6 29.55 43.16 -29.51
N ASN A 7 28.73 44.20 -29.41
CA ASN A 7 28.31 44.81 -28.14
C ASN A 7 26.85 44.53 -27.73
N GLU A 8 26.06 43.76 -28.48
CA GLU A 8 24.67 43.44 -28.09
C GLU A 8 24.46 42.04 -27.45
N ILE A 9 25.53 41.26 -27.20
CA ILE A 9 25.42 39.94 -26.54
C ILE A 9 25.87 39.99 -25.06
N GLN A 10 26.09 41.19 -24.51
CA GLN A 10 26.60 41.36 -23.15
C GLN A 10 25.71 42.28 -22.31
N ASP A 11 24.42 41.95 -22.21
CA ASP A 11 23.52 42.69 -21.31
C ASP A 11 22.35 41.85 -20.72
N THR A 12 22.63 40.58 -20.36
CA THR A 12 21.69 39.77 -19.53
C THR A 12 22.24 39.46 -18.14
N ALA A 13 23.23 40.22 -17.69
CA ALA A 13 23.93 39.96 -16.43
C ALA A 13 24.01 41.20 -15.53
N ASP A 14 22.95 42.00 -15.44
CA ASP A 14 22.68 42.83 -14.25
C ASP A 14 21.27 43.42 -14.28
N ILE A 15 20.25 42.57 -14.08
CA ILE A 15 18.99 43.08 -13.52
C ILE A 15 19.27 43.35 -12.05
N SER A 16 19.71 44.58 -11.75
CA SER A 16 19.67 45.16 -10.40
C SER A 16 18.33 44.79 -9.73
N PRO A 17 18.32 44.40 -8.44
CA PRO A 17 17.09 43.99 -7.79
C PRO A 17 16.14 45.18 -7.75
N THR A 18 15.21 45.26 -8.72
CA THR A 18 13.99 46.06 -8.58
C THR A 18 13.44 45.73 -7.21
N ALA A 19 13.47 46.72 -6.31
CA ALA A 19 13.14 46.57 -4.90
C ALA A 19 11.84 45.77 -4.78
N LEU A 20 11.95 44.51 -4.35
CA LEU A 20 10.80 43.61 -4.25
C LEU A 20 9.75 44.30 -3.41
N LYS A 21 8.59 44.62 -4.03
CA LYS A 21 7.51 45.33 -3.36
C LYS A 21 7.20 44.63 -2.02
N PRO A 22 7.09 45.37 -0.90
CA PRO A 22 6.78 44.78 0.39
C PRO A 22 5.44 44.04 0.30
N TRP A 23 5.36 42.91 0.99
CA TRP A 23 4.13 42.11 1.01
C TRP A 23 3.09 42.78 1.91
N SER A 24 1.81 42.73 1.49
CA SER A 24 0.70 43.15 2.34
C SER A 24 0.65 42.35 3.64
N ALA A 25 0.03 42.91 4.69
CA ALA A 25 -0.11 42.24 5.98
C ALA A 25 -0.79 40.86 5.84
N LEU A 26 -1.87 40.80 5.05
CA LEU A 26 -2.60 39.55 4.78
C LEU A 26 -1.71 38.53 4.06
N LYS A 27 -0.92 38.95 3.06
CA LYS A 27 0.00 38.06 2.35
C LYS A 27 1.11 37.53 3.27
N LYS A 28 1.63 38.37 4.18
CA LYS A 28 2.62 37.93 5.18
C LYS A 28 2.02 36.92 6.16
N PHE A 29 0.84 37.20 6.70
CA PHE A 29 0.16 36.29 7.62
C PHE A 29 -0.18 34.96 6.94
N GLY A 30 -0.83 35.00 5.77
CA GLY A 30 -1.17 33.81 5.00
C GLY A 30 0.06 32.96 4.65
N PHE A 31 1.18 33.58 4.28
CA PHE A 31 2.43 32.86 4.07
C PHE A 31 2.96 32.20 5.34
N ARG A 32 2.96 32.88 6.49
CA ARG A 32 3.44 32.30 7.76
C ARG A 32 2.63 31.07 8.15
N VAL A 33 1.30 31.16 8.03
CA VAL A 33 0.38 30.03 8.26
C VAL A 33 0.69 28.89 7.31
N LEU A 34 0.75 29.17 6.01
CA LEU A 34 1.00 28.19 4.97
C LEU A 34 2.38 27.54 5.10
N PHE A 35 3.41 28.30 5.48
CA PHE A 35 4.76 27.81 5.68
C PHE A 35 4.80 26.78 6.80
N ILE A 36 4.21 27.09 7.95
CA ILE A 36 4.14 26.18 9.10
C ILE A 36 3.29 24.96 8.75
N PHE A 37 2.12 25.15 8.13
CA PHE A 37 1.28 24.07 7.65
C PHE A 37 2.04 23.13 6.71
N LEU A 38 2.73 23.64 5.69
CA LEU A 38 3.46 22.80 4.74
C LEU A 38 4.66 22.09 5.38
N LEU A 39 5.35 22.70 6.34
CA LEU A 39 6.37 22.00 7.12
C LEU A 39 5.76 20.85 7.92
N ALA A 40 4.64 21.12 8.60
CA ALA A 40 3.89 20.12 9.35
C ALA A 40 3.43 18.96 8.44
N MET A 41 3.09 19.28 7.19
CA MET A 41 2.63 18.32 6.20
C MET A 41 3.78 17.54 5.53
N CYS A 42 4.99 18.10 5.44
CA CYS A 42 6.10 17.52 4.68
C CYS A 42 7.19 16.86 5.54
N ILE A 43 7.27 17.17 6.83
CA ILE A 43 8.31 16.66 7.73
C ILE A 43 7.72 15.59 8.66
N PRO A 44 8.37 14.42 8.78
CA PRO A 44 7.99 13.40 9.75
C PRO A 44 8.04 13.89 11.19
N PHE A 45 6.97 13.69 11.96
CA PHE A 45 6.91 13.97 13.40
C PHE A 45 7.03 12.71 14.27
N SER A 46 6.97 11.52 13.66
CA SER A 46 7.04 10.26 14.40
C SER A 46 8.50 9.90 14.70
N PRO A 47 8.90 9.72 15.98
CA PRO A 47 10.23 9.22 16.32
C PRO A 47 10.56 7.87 15.68
N ASN A 48 9.55 7.02 15.50
CA ASN A 48 9.70 5.72 14.85
C ASN A 48 10.13 5.84 13.39
N TRP A 49 9.72 6.89 12.68
CA TRP A 49 10.17 7.13 11.31
C TRP A 49 11.68 7.38 11.26
N TYR A 50 12.20 8.24 12.15
CA TYR A 50 13.63 8.51 12.23
C TYR A 50 14.42 7.29 12.70
N LYS A 51 13.90 6.55 13.68
CA LYS A 51 14.49 5.28 14.11
C LYS A 51 14.65 4.33 12.93
N ASN A 52 13.60 4.12 12.14
CA ASN A 52 13.63 3.24 10.97
C ASN A 52 14.68 3.67 9.94
N VAL A 53 14.81 4.98 9.67
CA VAL A 53 15.82 5.51 8.74
C VAL A 53 17.24 5.28 9.27
N LEU A 54 17.48 5.57 10.54
CA LEU A 54 18.82 5.49 11.15
C LEU A 54 19.27 4.05 11.41
N THR A 55 18.33 3.11 11.60
CA THR A 55 18.63 1.69 11.81
C THR A 55 18.49 0.86 10.53
N LEU A 56 18.31 1.49 9.37
CA LEU A 56 18.21 0.78 8.10
C LEU A 56 19.56 0.17 7.73
N ASP A 57 19.58 -1.15 7.56
CA ASP A 57 20.74 -1.85 7.01
C ASP A 57 20.72 -1.76 5.48
N TRP A 58 21.63 -0.94 4.95
CA TRP A 58 21.77 -0.69 3.52
C TRP A 58 22.42 -1.84 2.74
N SER A 59 22.93 -2.89 3.41
CA SER A 59 23.50 -4.07 2.74
C SER A 59 22.42 -5.00 2.17
N ARG A 60 21.26 -5.07 2.84
CA ARG A 60 20.11 -5.91 2.46
C ARG A 60 18.77 -5.17 2.59
N PRO A 61 18.58 -4.05 1.88
CA PRO A 61 17.36 -3.25 1.99
C PRO A 61 16.18 -3.96 1.32
N HIS A 62 14.99 -3.80 1.89
CA HIS A 62 13.75 -4.17 1.22
C HIS A 62 13.14 -2.94 0.53
N TYR A 63 12.42 -3.11 -0.60
CA TYR A 63 11.78 -1.99 -1.31
C TYR A 63 10.89 -1.18 -0.36
N ARG A 64 10.22 -1.90 0.55
CA ARG A 64 9.30 -1.32 1.51
C ARG A 64 9.97 -0.39 2.50
N ASP A 65 11.25 -0.62 2.83
CA ASP A 65 11.97 0.27 3.75
C ASP A 65 12.16 1.65 3.10
N LEU A 66 12.49 1.71 1.81
CA LEU A 66 12.58 2.96 1.04
C LEU A 66 11.22 3.61 0.82
N TYR A 67 10.21 2.78 0.55
CA TYR A 67 8.84 3.25 0.38
C TYR A 67 8.25 3.81 1.68
N ASP A 68 8.57 3.23 2.85
CA ASP A 68 8.16 3.72 4.17
C ASP A 68 8.75 5.12 4.47
N ILE A 69 9.98 5.38 4.00
CA ILE A 69 10.61 6.71 4.05
C ILE A 69 9.83 7.69 3.18
N ALA A 70 9.44 7.27 1.98
CA ALA A 70 8.73 8.11 1.02
C ALA A 70 7.25 8.37 1.37
N ARG A 71 6.60 7.43 2.07
CA ARG A 71 5.14 7.42 2.28
C ARG A 71 4.64 8.10 3.54
N PHE A 72 5.50 8.77 4.31
CA PHE A 72 5.10 9.41 5.55
C PHE A 72 3.91 10.38 5.35
N GLN A 73 2.82 10.14 6.05
CA GLN A 73 1.76 11.12 6.23
C GLN A 73 1.81 11.71 7.64
N PRO A 74 1.34 12.96 7.83
CA PRO A 74 1.14 13.51 9.15
C PRO A 74 0.14 12.67 9.96
N GLY A 75 0.43 12.48 11.24
CA GLY A 75 -0.40 11.68 12.15
C GLY A 75 -0.51 12.37 13.51
N PHE A 76 -0.98 13.62 13.50
CA PHE A 76 -1.06 14.48 14.68
C PHE A 76 -2.03 13.95 15.73
N LEU A 77 -3.14 13.33 15.31
CA LEU A 77 -4.11 12.72 16.23
C LEU A 77 -3.47 11.68 17.17
N SER A 78 -2.48 10.94 16.66
CA SER A 78 -1.75 9.96 17.47
C SER A 78 -0.93 10.57 18.60
N LEU A 79 -0.54 11.84 18.48
CA LEU A 79 0.17 12.58 19.54
C LEU A 79 -0.77 12.96 20.69
N PHE A 80 -2.07 13.06 20.44
CA PHE A 80 -3.09 13.44 21.42
C PHE A 80 -3.90 12.25 21.93
N GLY A 81 -3.38 11.03 21.79
CA GLY A 81 -4.04 9.79 22.24
C GLY A 81 -5.22 9.34 21.36
N GLY A 82 -5.47 10.01 20.23
CA GLY A 82 -6.38 9.52 19.20
C GLY A 82 -5.77 8.32 18.48
N GLN A 83 -6.56 7.28 18.21
CA GLN A 83 -6.11 6.25 17.29
C GLN A 83 -5.97 6.88 15.90
N ARG A 84 -4.76 6.86 15.34
CA ARG A 84 -4.56 7.19 13.93
C ARG A 84 -5.44 6.25 13.10
N ASN A 85 -6.21 6.81 12.16
CA ASN A 85 -6.80 5.99 11.11
C ASN A 85 -5.64 5.25 10.43
N ARG A 86 -5.55 3.93 10.62
CA ARG A 86 -4.60 3.10 9.87
C ARG A 86 -4.79 3.42 8.39
N ASP A 87 -3.73 3.86 7.74
CA ASP A 87 -3.72 3.89 6.28
C ASP A 87 -3.88 2.43 5.82
N ILE A 88 -4.65 2.16 4.77
CA ILE A 88 -4.84 0.80 4.25
C ILE A 88 -3.50 0.23 3.74
N THR A 89 -2.51 1.09 3.50
CA THR A 89 -1.14 0.68 3.22
C THR A 89 -0.34 0.34 4.47
N ASP A 90 -0.78 0.66 5.68
CA ASP A 90 -0.10 0.20 6.90
C ASP A 90 -0.22 -1.31 6.99
N SER A 91 0.91 -2.01 6.84
CA SER A 91 1.02 -3.36 7.35
C SER A 91 0.59 -3.34 8.81
N PRO A 92 0.04 -4.44 9.33
CA PRO A 92 -0.07 -4.63 10.76
C PRO A 92 1.32 -4.76 11.43
N ASP A 93 2.28 -3.88 11.14
CA ASP A 93 3.62 -3.91 11.72
C ASP A 93 3.55 -3.54 13.20
N GLY A 94 3.75 -4.58 14.02
CA GLY A 94 4.90 -4.70 14.92
C GLY A 94 5.14 -3.71 16.07
N ASN A 95 4.75 -2.44 16.00
CA ASN A 95 5.23 -1.40 16.94
C ASN A 95 4.12 -0.57 17.60
N ALA A 96 2.91 -1.12 17.74
CA ALA A 96 1.92 -0.59 18.68
C ALA A 96 2.15 -1.21 20.08
N ALA A 97 3.34 -0.99 20.64
CA ALA A 97 3.60 -1.20 22.06
C ALA A 97 3.71 0.19 22.71
N SER A 98 2.57 0.74 23.13
CA SER A 98 2.41 1.60 24.32
C SER A 98 1.03 2.25 24.29
N GLY A 99 0.05 1.58 24.86
CA GLY A 99 -1.26 2.16 25.11
C GLY A 99 -1.99 1.24 26.05
N LYS A 100 -1.81 1.46 27.36
CA LYS A 100 -2.51 0.77 28.43
C LYS A 100 -3.98 0.61 28.05
N ASP A 101 -4.49 -0.62 28.16
CA ASP A 101 -5.91 -0.94 28.09
C ASP A 101 -6.72 0.06 28.94
N LYS A 102 -7.39 0.98 28.26
CA LYS A 102 -8.53 1.70 28.84
C LYS A 102 -9.77 1.27 28.09
N LYS A 103 -10.55 0.43 28.78
CA LYS A 103 -11.95 0.15 28.50
C LYS A 103 -12.68 1.49 28.34
N ASN A 104 -12.93 1.91 27.11
CA ASN A 104 -13.99 2.88 26.82
C ASN A 104 -15.09 2.14 26.08
N SER A 105 -16.11 1.77 26.85
CA SER A 105 -17.41 1.33 26.35
C SER A 105 -18.03 2.44 25.53
N VAL A 106 -18.05 2.29 24.20
CA VAL A 106 -18.93 3.09 23.35
C VAL A 106 -20.35 2.62 23.66
N LYS A 107 -21.13 3.51 24.29
CA LYS A 107 -22.58 3.40 24.44
C LYS A 107 -23.18 3.40 23.03
N ILE A 108 -23.63 2.24 22.56
CA ILE A 108 -24.45 2.15 21.35
C ILE A 108 -25.89 2.36 21.84
N GLU A 109 -26.51 3.44 21.40
CA GLU A 109 -27.94 3.69 21.61
C GLU A 109 -28.77 2.58 20.96
N ASN A 110 -29.62 1.97 21.78
CA ASN A 110 -30.65 1.04 21.35
C ASN A 110 -31.67 1.78 20.47
N SER A 111 -31.61 1.58 19.16
CA SER A 111 -32.79 1.70 18.31
C SER A 111 -33.21 0.29 17.89
N GLY A 112 -34.32 -0.16 18.48
CA GLY A 112 -34.86 -1.49 18.24
C GLY A 112 -35.38 -1.63 16.82
N LYS A 113 -34.78 -2.55 16.06
CA LYS A 113 -35.43 -3.32 15.00
C LYS A 113 -34.84 -4.72 15.03
N LYS A 114 -35.71 -5.73 15.22
CA LYS A 114 -35.39 -7.16 15.14
C LYS A 114 -34.65 -7.41 13.82
N ALA A 115 -33.37 -7.79 13.89
CA ALA A 115 -32.57 -8.16 12.73
C ALA A 115 -32.76 -9.65 12.45
N THR A 116 -33.65 -9.95 11.51
CA THR A 116 -33.62 -11.19 10.73
C THR A 116 -32.54 -11.10 9.64
N ALA A 117 -31.90 -12.23 9.35
CA ALA A 117 -30.98 -12.52 8.26
C ALA A 117 -29.50 -12.03 8.36
N ASN A 118 -28.61 -12.99 8.08
CA ASN A 118 -27.16 -12.90 7.86
C ASN A 118 -26.81 -11.88 6.76
N THR A 119 -26.88 -10.59 7.08
CA THR A 119 -26.38 -9.53 6.20
C THR A 119 -24.87 -9.46 6.35
N VAL A 120 -24.16 -9.68 5.24
CA VAL A 120 -22.73 -9.42 5.10
C VAL A 120 -22.53 -7.94 5.40
N ALA A 121 -22.09 -7.62 6.61
CA ALA A 121 -21.96 -6.24 7.05
C ALA A 121 -20.75 -5.60 6.36
N LEU A 122 -21.01 -4.75 5.36
CA LEU A 122 -20.02 -3.76 4.92
C LEU A 122 -19.69 -2.87 6.12
N PRO A 123 -18.40 -2.55 6.36
CA PRO A 123 -18.04 -1.65 7.46
C PRO A 123 -18.76 -0.30 7.30
N ALA A 124 -19.09 0.34 8.43
CA ALA A 124 -19.80 1.61 8.43
C ALA A 124 -19.04 2.67 7.60
N LYS A 125 -19.74 3.31 6.67
CA LYS A 125 -19.20 4.39 5.84
C LYS A 125 -18.81 5.56 6.74
N LYS A 126 -17.52 5.88 6.80
CA LYS A 126 -16.98 6.96 7.63
C LYS A 126 -17.38 8.33 7.07
N SER A 127 -17.42 9.34 7.95
CA SER A 127 -17.64 10.74 7.54
C SER A 127 -16.42 11.28 6.80
N PHE A 128 -16.64 11.90 5.64
CA PHE A 128 -15.60 12.51 4.80
C PHE A 128 -14.65 13.43 5.58
N LEU A 129 -15.18 14.24 6.51
CA LEU A 129 -14.37 15.17 7.30
C LEU A 129 -13.45 14.46 8.30
N ALA A 130 -13.83 13.27 8.77
CA ALA A 130 -13.04 12.52 9.73
C ALA A 130 -11.72 12.01 9.11
N ASP A 131 -11.71 11.73 7.80
CA ASP A 131 -10.52 11.28 7.09
C ASP A 131 -9.44 12.37 6.97
N TYR A 132 -9.83 13.64 7.08
CA TYR A 132 -8.94 14.82 6.97
C TYR A 132 -8.59 15.48 8.30
N ALA A 133 -8.96 14.86 9.42
CA ALA A 133 -8.79 15.48 10.74
C ALA A 133 -7.32 15.86 11.05
N ASP A 134 -6.34 15.04 10.64
CA ASP A 134 -4.91 15.36 10.79
C ASP A 134 -4.52 16.64 10.03
N TRP A 135 -5.13 16.91 8.87
CA TRP A 135 -4.86 18.13 8.11
C TRP A 135 -5.49 19.36 8.79
N GLY A 136 -6.68 19.18 9.38
CA GLY A 136 -7.31 20.20 10.21
C GLY A 136 -6.44 20.58 11.41
N VAL A 137 -5.85 19.60 12.10
CA VAL A 137 -4.90 19.83 13.19
C VAL A 137 -3.65 20.55 12.69
N ALA A 138 -3.09 20.14 11.55
CA ALA A 138 -1.94 20.82 10.94
C ALA A 138 -2.25 22.28 10.59
N LEU A 139 -3.45 22.55 10.07
CA LEU A 139 -3.90 23.90 9.73
C LEU A 139 -4.06 24.76 10.99
N PHE A 140 -4.62 24.20 12.06
CA PHE A 140 -4.74 24.87 13.35
C PHE A 140 -3.37 25.24 13.94
N ILE A 141 -2.40 24.31 13.90
CA ILE A 141 -1.01 24.58 14.27
C ILE A 141 -0.42 25.70 13.40
N GLY A 142 -0.69 25.68 12.09
CA GLY A 142 -0.31 26.73 11.16
C GLY A 142 -0.89 28.10 11.53
N LEU A 143 -2.18 28.17 11.89
CA LEU A 143 -2.85 29.40 12.29
C LEU A 143 -2.26 29.98 13.58
N LEU A 144 -2.12 29.16 14.62
CA LEU A 144 -1.53 29.58 15.89
C LEU A 144 -0.06 30.01 15.72
N GLY A 145 0.74 29.19 15.05
CA GLY A 145 2.14 29.49 14.80
C GLY A 145 2.31 30.73 13.91
N GLY A 146 1.43 30.93 12.93
CA GLY A 146 1.41 32.11 12.07
C GLY A 146 1.06 33.39 12.83
N ALA A 147 0.15 33.31 13.81
CA ALA A 147 -0.19 34.41 14.70
C ALA A 147 1.00 34.76 15.62
N ILE A 148 1.61 33.76 16.27
CA ILE A 148 2.81 33.94 17.10
C ILE A 148 3.95 34.55 16.28
N TRP A 149 4.25 34.01 15.10
CA TRP A 149 5.26 34.56 14.20
C TRP A 149 4.93 36.00 13.80
N SER A 150 3.65 36.35 13.63
CA SER A 150 3.26 37.71 13.30
C SER A 150 3.51 38.71 14.43
N VAL A 151 3.39 38.26 15.68
CA VAL A 151 3.75 39.07 16.85
C VAL A 151 5.26 39.25 16.94
N LEU A 152 6.03 38.19 16.71
CA LEU A 152 7.50 38.17 16.86
C LEU A 152 8.24 38.89 15.72
N ASP A 153 7.81 38.72 14.46
CA ASP A 153 8.48 39.28 13.28
C ASP A 153 7.66 40.40 12.66
N ARG A 154 7.75 41.61 13.22
CA ARG A 154 7.01 42.78 12.73
C ARG A 154 7.76 43.56 11.64
N LYS A 155 9.09 43.42 11.58
CA LYS A 155 9.96 44.28 10.77
C LYS A 155 10.21 43.75 9.36
N ARG A 156 10.06 42.44 9.11
CA ARG A 156 10.39 41.84 7.82
C ARG A 156 9.40 42.26 6.71
N LYS A 157 9.94 42.71 5.58
CA LYS A 157 9.19 43.28 4.44
C LYS A 157 8.59 42.21 3.52
N SER A 158 9.26 41.06 3.38
CA SER A 158 8.84 39.95 2.52
C SER A 158 9.54 38.64 2.91
N TYR A 159 9.07 37.52 2.38
CA TYR A 159 9.57 36.17 2.69
C TYR A 159 10.01 35.39 1.45
N HIS A 160 10.60 36.05 0.45
CA HIS A 160 10.97 35.39 -0.81
C HIS A 160 11.96 34.22 -0.62
N GLU A 161 12.95 34.37 0.25
CA GLU A 161 13.90 33.29 0.58
C GLU A 161 13.22 32.09 1.26
N LEU A 162 12.35 32.34 2.24
CA LEU A 162 11.61 31.25 2.90
C LEU A 162 10.64 30.59 1.93
N TYR A 163 10.04 31.35 1.01
CA TYR A 163 9.20 30.80 -0.04
C TYR A 163 9.99 29.89 -1.00
N TYR A 164 11.24 30.24 -1.34
CA TYR A 164 12.13 29.35 -2.09
C TYR A 164 12.35 28.03 -1.32
N TRP A 165 12.70 28.09 -0.04
CA TRP A 165 13.03 26.89 0.73
C TRP A 165 11.83 25.98 0.98
N ILE A 166 10.65 26.53 1.28
CA ILE A 166 9.45 25.69 1.43
C ILE A 166 9.07 25.01 0.11
N ARG A 167 9.25 25.68 -1.05
CA ARG A 167 9.08 25.01 -2.35
C ARG A 167 10.09 23.89 -2.55
N VAL A 168 11.33 24.03 -2.08
CA VAL A 168 12.30 22.91 -2.12
C VAL A 168 11.80 21.75 -1.28
N VAL A 169 11.38 21.98 -0.03
CA VAL A 169 10.84 20.93 0.85
C VAL A 169 9.64 20.22 0.20
N VAL A 170 8.65 20.99 -0.28
CA VAL A 170 7.45 20.43 -0.92
C VAL A 170 7.79 19.65 -2.19
N ARG A 171 8.71 20.15 -3.03
CA ARG A 171 9.13 19.44 -4.26
C ARG A 171 9.77 18.10 -3.97
N TYR A 172 10.72 18.05 -3.04
CA TYR A 172 11.39 16.81 -2.71
C TYR A 172 10.42 15.84 -2.00
N ARG A 173 9.57 16.33 -1.10
CA ARG A 173 8.53 15.53 -0.46
C ARG A 173 7.57 14.92 -1.48
N ALA A 174 7.06 15.74 -2.40
CA ALA A 174 6.15 15.33 -3.46
C ALA A 174 6.83 14.34 -4.41
N GLY A 175 8.03 14.67 -4.90
CA GLY A 175 8.79 13.85 -5.84
C GLY A 175 9.17 12.48 -5.28
N ILE A 176 9.72 12.44 -4.06
CA ILE A 176 10.06 11.19 -3.37
C ILE A 176 8.81 10.32 -3.18
N GLY A 177 7.71 10.93 -2.73
CA GLY A 177 6.46 10.22 -2.47
C GLY A 177 5.86 9.57 -3.72
N ILE A 178 5.79 10.32 -4.83
CA ILE A 178 5.17 9.81 -6.06
C ILE A 178 6.06 8.80 -6.79
N ILE A 179 7.39 8.95 -6.74
CA ILE A 179 8.31 7.96 -7.29
C ILE A 179 8.06 6.59 -6.64
N GLY A 180 7.93 6.57 -5.31
CA GLY A 180 7.67 5.33 -4.61
C GLY A 180 6.36 4.66 -5.02
N PHE A 181 5.30 5.45 -5.22
CA PHE A 181 4.01 4.92 -5.67
C PHE A 181 4.09 4.42 -7.12
N GLY A 182 4.78 5.16 -7.99
CA GLY A 182 4.97 4.83 -9.39
C GLY A 182 5.75 3.53 -9.60
N PHE A 183 6.73 3.21 -8.75
CA PHE A 183 7.46 1.94 -8.86
C PHE A 183 6.58 0.71 -8.64
N THR A 184 5.62 0.77 -7.71
CA THR A 184 4.68 -0.34 -7.48
C THR A 184 3.73 -0.60 -8.67
N LYS A 185 3.63 0.36 -9.60
CA LYS A 185 2.90 0.23 -10.87
C LYS A 185 3.81 -0.13 -12.04
N LEU A 186 5.01 0.46 -12.08
CA LEU A 186 6.04 0.13 -13.07
C LEU A 186 6.41 -1.35 -13.02
N PHE A 187 6.47 -1.91 -11.81
CA PHE A 187 6.54 -3.34 -11.55
C PHE A 187 5.18 -3.79 -10.99
N PRO A 188 4.27 -4.39 -11.79
CA PRO A 188 2.84 -4.60 -11.48
C PRO A 188 2.52 -5.44 -10.23
N THR A 189 2.90 -4.94 -9.06
CA THR A 189 2.73 -5.55 -7.73
C THR A 189 1.57 -4.91 -6.98
N GLN A 190 1.18 -3.68 -7.34
CA GLN A 190 0.05 -3.00 -6.75
C GLN A 190 -1.28 -3.62 -7.18
N MET A 191 -1.47 -3.90 -8.46
CA MET A 191 -2.68 -4.57 -8.96
C MET A 191 -2.23 -5.80 -9.75
N PRO A 192 -1.86 -6.90 -9.06
CA PRO A 192 -1.36 -8.09 -9.73
C PRO A 192 -2.50 -8.75 -10.52
N TYR A 193 -2.10 -9.53 -11.53
CA TYR A 193 -3.05 -10.31 -12.32
C TYR A 193 -3.93 -11.21 -11.41
N PRO A 194 -5.22 -11.36 -11.71
CA PRO A 194 -6.11 -12.18 -10.88
C PRO A 194 -5.58 -13.61 -10.70
N SER A 195 -5.57 -14.10 -9.46
CA SER A 195 -5.25 -15.50 -9.17
C SER A 195 -6.33 -16.42 -9.74
N LEU A 196 -6.06 -17.74 -9.84
CA LEU A 196 -7.04 -18.67 -10.38
C LEU A 196 -8.31 -18.70 -9.52
N GLY A 197 -8.18 -18.63 -8.19
CA GLY A 197 -9.30 -18.52 -7.26
C GLY A 197 -10.15 -17.26 -7.47
N LEU A 198 -9.52 -16.12 -7.81
CA LEU A 198 -10.25 -14.90 -8.18
C LEU A 198 -10.96 -15.06 -9.52
N LEU A 199 -10.31 -15.64 -10.54
CA LEU A 199 -10.95 -15.91 -11.83
C LEU A 199 -12.13 -16.90 -11.74
N ASN A 200 -12.15 -17.72 -10.68
CA ASN A 200 -13.21 -18.68 -10.41
C ASN A 200 -14.35 -18.12 -9.54
N SER A 201 -14.15 -16.96 -8.92
CA SER A 201 -15.16 -16.30 -8.09
C SER A 201 -16.25 -15.64 -8.94
N ASN A 202 -17.47 -15.53 -8.42
CA ASN A 202 -18.54 -14.86 -9.15
C ASN A 202 -18.27 -13.35 -9.20
N PHE A 203 -18.58 -12.73 -10.35
CA PHE A 203 -18.36 -11.29 -10.51
C PHE A 203 -19.12 -10.45 -9.47
N GLY A 204 -20.34 -10.86 -9.12
CA GLY A 204 -21.17 -10.19 -8.11
C GLY A 204 -20.65 -10.33 -6.66
N ASP A 205 -19.68 -11.20 -6.42
CA ASP A 205 -19.06 -11.37 -5.09
C ASP A 205 -17.90 -10.37 -4.86
N PHE A 206 -17.53 -9.56 -5.86
CA PHE A 206 -16.46 -8.58 -5.70
C PHE A 206 -16.98 -7.21 -5.24
N THR A 207 -16.21 -6.54 -4.37
CA THR A 207 -16.44 -5.13 -4.08
C THR A 207 -16.10 -4.25 -5.29
N ALA A 208 -16.64 -3.04 -5.34
CA ALA A 208 -16.35 -2.07 -6.40
C ALA A 208 -14.83 -1.83 -6.55
N GLN A 209 -14.11 -1.66 -5.44
CA GLN A 209 -12.65 -1.55 -5.43
C GLN A 209 -11.97 -2.75 -6.09
N LYS A 210 -12.37 -3.97 -5.70
CA LYS A 210 -11.77 -5.19 -6.22
C LYS A 210 -11.99 -5.32 -7.73
N ILE A 211 -13.19 -5.00 -8.21
CA ILE A 211 -13.51 -4.98 -9.66
C ILE A 211 -12.58 -4.00 -10.40
N TYR A 212 -12.44 -2.76 -9.91
CA TYR A 212 -11.55 -1.78 -10.52
C TYR A 212 -10.10 -2.30 -10.58
N TRP A 213 -9.61 -2.87 -9.48
CA TRP A 213 -8.24 -3.37 -9.39
C TRP A 213 -7.96 -4.56 -10.29
N LEU A 214 -8.90 -5.52 -10.37
CA LEU A 214 -8.76 -6.65 -11.29
C LEU A 214 -8.84 -6.17 -12.74
N SER A 215 -9.65 -5.15 -13.05
CA SER A 215 -9.74 -4.57 -14.40
C SER A 215 -8.43 -3.95 -14.86
N VAL A 216 -7.71 -3.25 -13.98
CA VAL A 216 -6.35 -2.76 -14.26
C VAL A 216 -5.33 -3.91 -14.29
N GLY A 217 -5.46 -4.89 -13.39
CA GLY A 217 -4.54 -6.02 -13.26
C GLY A 217 -4.53 -6.97 -14.46
N ILE A 218 -5.64 -7.09 -15.20
CA ILE A 218 -5.69 -7.85 -16.47
C ILE A 218 -5.00 -7.12 -17.63
N VAL A 219 -4.73 -5.81 -17.51
CA VAL A 219 -4.01 -4.99 -18.50
C VAL A 219 -2.72 -4.43 -17.87
N PRO A 220 -1.70 -5.28 -17.60
CA PRO A 220 -0.52 -4.88 -16.84
C PRO A 220 0.25 -3.70 -17.44
N TRP A 221 0.28 -3.56 -18.76
CA TRP A 221 0.95 -2.45 -19.44
C TRP A 221 0.27 -1.08 -19.23
N TYR A 222 -1.05 -1.06 -18.98
CA TYR A 222 -1.74 0.17 -18.59
C TYR A 222 -1.28 0.63 -17.20
N GLN A 223 -1.09 -0.31 -16.28
CA GLN A 223 -0.50 -0.02 -14.97
C GLN A 223 0.93 0.49 -15.10
N VAL A 224 1.76 -0.16 -15.93
CA VAL A 224 3.13 0.29 -16.21
C VAL A 224 3.16 1.71 -16.75
N PHE A 225 2.29 2.05 -17.70
CA PHE A 225 2.17 3.42 -18.22
C PHE A 225 1.87 4.43 -17.10
N GLY A 226 0.90 4.12 -16.24
CA GLY A 226 0.62 4.95 -15.05
C GLY A 226 1.85 5.12 -14.16
N GLY A 227 2.61 4.04 -13.91
CA GLY A 227 3.86 4.09 -13.15
C GLY A 227 4.93 4.98 -13.78
N VAL A 228 5.08 4.94 -15.11
CA VAL A 228 6.00 5.82 -15.84
C VAL A 228 5.61 7.29 -15.70
N VAL A 229 4.31 7.62 -15.83
CA VAL A 229 3.80 8.99 -15.65
C VAL A 229 4.09 9.50 -14.23
N GLU A 230 3.85 8.67 -13.22
CA GLU A 230 4.09 9.01 -11.81
C GLU A 230 5.58 9.22 -11.50
N ILE A 231 6.44 8.32 -11.97
CA ILE A 231 7.91 8.44 -11.81
C ILE A 231 8.43 9.68 -12.55
N LEU A 232 7.93 9.94 -13.77
CA LEU A 232 8.31 11.13 -14.53
C LEU A 232 7.89 12.42 -13.81
N ALA A 233 6.67 12.48 -13.28
CA ALA A 233 6.22 13.61 -12.47
C ALA A 233 7.17 13.87 -11.30
N GLY A 234 7.54 12.83 -10.55
CA GLY A 234 8.47 12.95 -9.44
C GLY A 234 9.90 13.32 -9.85
N ALA A 235 10.42 12.75 -10.94
CA ALA A 235 11.74 13.07 -11.49
C ALA A 235 11.84 14.56 -11.84
N LEU A 236 10.83 15.10 -12.53
CA LEU A 236 10.76 16.52 -12.91
C LEU A 236 10.70 17.42 -11.68
N LEU A 237 10.12 16.97 -10.56
CA LEU A 237 10.09 17.75 -9.32
C LEU A 237 11.46 17.88 -8.65
N PHE A 238 12.43 17.02 -8.92
CA PHE A 238 13.80 17.17 -8.38
C PHE A 238 14.59 18.31 -9.02
N PHE A 239 14.20 18.75 -10.23
CA PHE A 239 14.86 19.87 -10.91
C PHE A 239 14.00 21.15 -10.91
N ARG A 240 14.62 22.26 -10.49
CA ARG A 240 13.92 23.55 -10.33
C ARG A 240 13.38 24.13 -11.64
N LYS A 241 13.96 23.72 -12.76
CA LYS A 241 13.57 24.19 -14.12
C LYS A 241 12.33 23.46 -14.63
N THR A 242 12.07 22.24 -14.16
CA THR A 242 10.97 21.37 -14.62
C THR A 242 9.83 21.24 -13.61
N THR A 243 9.90 21.99 -12.51
CA THR A 243 8.92 21.90 -11.41
C THR A 243 7.48 22.12 -11.89
N THR A 244 7.26 23.06 -12.80
CA THR A 244 5.92 23.38 -13.31
C THR A 244 5.31 22.18 -14.03
N PHE A 245 6.06 21.54 -14.93
CA PHE A 245 5.63 20.31 -15.63
C PHE A 245 5.42 19.14 -14.66
N GLY A 246 6.35 18.94 -13.73
CA GLY A 246 6.22 17.91 -12.70
C GLY A 246 4.98 18.10 -11.82
N ALA A 247 4.66 19.35 -11.45
CA ALA A 247 3.48 19.68 -10.66
C ALA A 247 2.18 19.47 -11.45
N ILE A 248 2.13 19.85 -12.74
CA ILE A 248 0.97 19.61 -13.60
C ILE A 248 0.71 18.11 -13.74
N LEU A 249 1.74 17.32 -14.07
CA LEU A 249 1.61 15.86 -14.17
C LEU A 249 1.19 15.23 -12.84
N LEU A 250 1.76 15.69 -11.72
CA LEU A 250 1.38 15.24 -10.39
C LEU A 250 -0.10 15.53 -10.10
N ILE A 251 -0.59 16.75 -10.37
CA ILE A 251 -2.00 17.10 -10.15
C ILE A 251 -2.91 16.25 -11.04
N ALA A 252 -2.57 16.10 -12.32
CA ALA A 252 -3.39 15.33 -13.26
C ALA A 252 -3.47 13.86 -12.86
N ALA A 253 -2.33 13.20 -12.62
CA ALA A 253 -2.29 11.79 -12.27
C ALA A 253 -2.95 11.51 -10.90
N LEU A 254 -2.59 12.29 -9.87
CA LEU A 254 -3.09 12.03 -8.51
C LEU A 254 -4.51 12.54 -8.32
N GLY A 255 -4.94 13.56 -9.09
CA GLY A 255 -6.32 14.03 -9.09
C GLY A 255 -7.28 12.96 -9.59
N ASP A 256 -6.94 12.29 -10.70
CA ASP A 256 -7.70 11.14 -11.20
C ASP A 256 -7.72 10.00 -10.18
N ILE A 257 -6.55 9.65 -9.62
CA ILE A 257 -6.45 8.60 -8.59
C ILE A 257 -7.28 8.95 -7.35
N THR A 258 -7.27 10.21 -6.89
CA THR A 258 -8.11 10.66 -5.78
C THR A 258 -9.58 10.43 -6.10
N PHE A 259 -10.04 10.82 -7.28
CA PHE A 259 -11.43 10.67 -7.68
C PHE A 259 -11.84 9.19 -7.77
N VAL A 260 -11.04 8.36 -8.42
CA VAL A 260 -11.25 6.91 -8.51
C VAL A 260 -11.31 6.27 -7.12
N ASN A 261 -10.46 6.69 -6.18
CA ASN A 261 -10.49 6.16 -4.82
C ASN A 261 -11.76 6.54 -4.06
N TYR A 262 -12.31 7.71 -4.29
CA TYR A 262 -13.62 8.08 -3.75
C TYR A 262 -14.76 7.31 -4.40
N ALA A 263 -14.71 7.13 -5.72
CA ALA A 263 -15.77 6.47 -6.48
C ALA A 263 -15.85 4.96 -6.18
N TYR A 264 -14.70 4.30 -6.03
CA TYR A 264 -14.60 2.86 -5.85
C TYR A 264 -14.28 2.41 -4.42
N ASP A 265 -14.26 3.33 -3.44
CA ASP A 265 -13.88 3.08 -2.04
C ASP A 265 -12.47 2.45 -1.91
N GLY A 266 -11.52 3.01 -2.65
CA GLY A 266 -10.14 2.49 -2.74
C GLY A 266 -9.29 2.76 -1.49
N GLY A 267 -9.75 3.70 -0.65
CA GLY A 267 -9.22 3.99 0.68
C GLY A 267 -7.79 4.51 0.75
N VAL A 268 -7.25 5.02 -0.36
CA VAL A 268 -6.02 5.83 -0.39
C VAL A 268 -6.27 7.27 -0.86
N HIS A 269 -7.54 7.73 -0.86
CA HIS A 269 -7.96 9.06 -1.33
C HIS A 269 -7.26 10.21 -0.61
N VAL A 270 -7.12 10.15 0.72
CA VAL A 270 -6.43 11.19 1.50
C VAL A 270 -4.98 11.31 1.08
N TYR A 271 -4.29 10.19 0.88
CA TYR A 271 -2.88 10.20 0.48
C TYR A 271 -2.68 10.64 -0.96
N ALA A 272 -3.56 10.28 -1.88
CA ALA A 272 -3.52 10.81 -3.24
C ALA A 272 -3.80 12.33 -3.26
N PHE A 273 -4.82 12.78 -2.52
CA PHE A 273 -5.20 14.19 -2.48
C PHE A 273 -4.13 15.07 -1.82
N TYR A 274 -3.39 14.52 -0.87
CA TYR A 274 -2.22 15.17 -0.27
C TYR A 274 -1.24 15.66 -1.36
N PHE A 275 -0.90 14.81 -2.33
CA PHE A 275 0.00 15.19 -3.41
C PHE A 275 -0.62 16.19 -4.38
N VAL A 276 -1.93 16.14 -4.59
CA VAL A 276 -2.66 17.16 -5.36
C VAL A 276 -2.48 18.52 -4.70
N VAL A 277 -2.67 18.63 -3.39
CA VAL A 277 -2.46 19.89 -2.63
C VAL A 277 -1.01 20.37 -2.75
N LEU A 278 -0.02 19.48 -2.62
CA LEU A 278 1.39 19.84 -2.81
C LEU A 278 1.67 20.32 -4.24
N GLY A 279 1.14 19.63 -5.24
CA GLY A 279 1.26 20.01 -6.65
C GLY A 279 0.64 21.39 -6.92
N LEU A 280 -0.57 21.63 -6.41
CA LEU A 280 -1.26 22.92 -6.52
C LEU A 280 -0.46 24.05 -5.88
N PHE A 281 0.13 23.83 -4.69
CA PHE A 281 1.03 24.78 -4.06
C PHE A 281 2.24 25.12 -4.94
N LEU A 282 2.86 24.11 -5.56
CA LEU A 282 4.01 24.31 -6.42
C LEU A 282 3.66 25.03 -7.73
N LEU A 283 2.48 24.76 -8.26
CA LEU A 283 1.94 25.35 -9.49
C LEU A 283 1.41 26.77 -9.26
N ALA A 284 0.95 27.12 -8.05
CA ALA A 284 0.28 28.39 -7.75
C ALA A 284 1.06 29.65 -8.19
N ASP A 285 2.39 29.65 -8.04
CA ASP A 285 3.24 30.78 -8.49
C ASP A 285 3.37 30.87 -10.02
N ASP A 286 3.14 29.77 -10.73
CA ASP A 286 3.21 29.73 -12.19
C ASP A 286 1.83 29.93 -12.84
N ILE A 287 0.70 29.73 -12.14
CA ILE A 287 -0.66 29.90 -12.69
C ILE A 287 -0.86 31.26 -13.37
N PRO A 288 -0.58 32.43 -12.73
CA PRO A 288 -0.80 33.72 -13.39
C PRO A 288 0.11 33.91 -14.61
N LYS A 289 1.31 33.34 -14.57
CA LYS A 289 2.31 33.42 -15.65
C LYS A 289 1.85 32.59 -16.86
N LEU A 290 1.38 31.37 -16.60
CA LEU A 290 0.83 30.47 -17.61
C LEU A 290 -0.45 31.04 -18.21
N TYR A 291 -1.33 31.62 -17.40
CA TYR A 291 -2.54 32.27 -17.89
C TYR A 291 -2.21 33.48 -18.78
N ASN A 292 -1.30 34.35 -18.34
CA ASN A 292 -0.85 35.48 -19.15
C ASN A 292 -0.24 35.02 -20.48
N LEU A 293 0.59 33.98 -20.46
CA LEU A 293 1.29 33.49 -21.64
C LEU A 293 0.38 32.72 -22.61
N LEU A 294 -0.41 31.77 -22.10
CA LEU A 294 -1.15 30.80 -22.92
C LEU A 294 -2.59 31.24 -23.23
N ILE A 295 -3.20 32.04 -22.37
CA ILE A 295 -4.61 32.46 -22.52
C ILE A 295 -4.70 33.92 -22.97
N LEU A 296 -3.92 34.81 -22.33
CA LEU A 296 -3.90 36.22 -22.72
C LEU A 296 -2.86 36.53 -23.81
N GLU A 297 -2.02 35.55 -24.18
CA GLU A 297 -0.97 35.67 -25.21
C GLU A 297 0.00 36.83 -24.97
N ARG A 298 0.22 37.18 -23.70
CA ARG A 298 1.12 38.27 -23.29
C ARG A 298 2.53 37.75 -23.07
N TYR A 299 3.51 38.47 -23.62
CA TYR A 299 4.91 38.24 -23.30
C TYR A 299 5.13 38.25 -21.79
N THR A 300 5.58 37.11 -21.25
CA THR A 300 5.66 36.87 -19.82
C THR A 300 7.05 36.39 -19.44
N VAL A 301 7.77 37.17 -18.64
CA VAL A 301 9.08 36.78 -18.09
C VAL A 301 8.88 36.24 -16.68
N PRO A 302 9.15 34.95 -16.42
CA PRO A 302 8.98 34.38 -15.09
C PRO A 302 10.07 34.88 -14.13
N PHE A 303 9.66 35.69 -13.15
CA PHE A 303 10.55 36.10 -12.07
C PHE A 303 10.62 35.03 -10.96
N ARG A 304 11.85 34.65 -10.55
CA ARG A 304 12.11 33.74 -9.42
C ARG A 304 13.30 34.20 -8.60
N VAL A 305 13.16 34.17 -7.28
CA VAL A 305 14.26 34.44 -6.34
C VAL A 305 15.00 33.14 -6.05
N TYR A 306 16.33 33.19 -6.15
CA TYR A 306 17.21 32.07 -5.85
C TYR A 306 18.28 32.50 -4.86
N PRO A 307 18.50 31.74 -3.76
CA PRO A 307 19.62 32.00 -2.89
C PRO A 307 20.93 31.77 -3.63
N ASP A 308 21.96 32.56 -3.29
CA ASP A 308 23.30 32.36 -3.83
C ASP A 308 23.95 31.12 -3.20
N LEU A 309 24.00 30.05 -3.98
CA LEU A 309 24.61 28.77 -3.60
C LEU A 309 25.93 28.51 -4.33
N ARG A 310 26.63 29.57 -4.79
CA ARG A 310 27.90 29.44 -5.53
C ARG A 310 29.09 29.10 -4.62
N LYS A 311 29.03 29.48 -3.34
CA LYS A 311 30.08 29.15 -2.36
C LYS A 311 30.35 27.64 -2.34
N PRO A 312 31.62 27.19 -2.27
CA PRO A 312 31.98 25.77 -2.44
C PRO A 312 31.18 24.81 -1.57
N ALA A 313 31.07 25.08 -0.26
CA ALA A 313 30.32 24.24 0.68
C ALA A 313 28.85 24.04 0.23
N TRP A 314 28.12 25.12 -0.05
CA TRP A 314 26.72 25.05 -0.49
C TRP A 314 26.54 24.43 -1.88
N LYS A 315 27.49 24.68 -2.80
CA LYS A 315 27.50 24.07 -4.14
C LYS A 315 27.61 22.56 -4.03
N TYR A 316 28.61 22.06 -3.29
CA TYR A 316 28.87 20.62 -3.15
C TYR A 316 27.81 19.93 -2.31
N THR A 317 27.32 20.52 -1.22
CA THR A 317 26.20 19.97 -0.43
C THR A 317 24.95 19.79 -1.29
N ARG A 318 24.58 20.79 -2.10
CA ARG A 318 23.43 20.70 -3.01
C ARG A 318 23.61 19.59 -4.06
N ILE A 319 24.80 19.44 -4.62
CA ILE A 319 25.09 18.40 -5.61
C ILE A 319 25.05 17.03 -4.94
N GLY A 320 25.72 16.86 -3.79
CA GLY A 320 25.74 15.63 -3.01
C GLY A 320 24.33 15.17 -2.63
N LEU A 321 23.50 16.06 -2.08
CA LEU A 321 22.10 15.72 -1.74
C LEU A 321 21.28 15.31 -2.97
N LYS A 322 21.49 15.95 -4.13
CA LYS A 322 20.80 15.58 -5.37
C LYS A 322 21.22 14.22 -5.88
N VAL A 323 22.53 13.96 -5.94
CA VAL A 323 23.08 12.69 -6.38
C VAL A 323 22.63 11.58 -5.44
N LEU A 324 22.71 11.79 -4.12
CA LEU A 324 22.24 10.84 -3.12
C LEU A 324 20.74 10.54 -3.28
N THR A 325 19.90 11.57 -3.40
CA THR A 325 18.45 11.39 -3.65
C THR A 325 18.23 10.56 -4.92
N PHE A 326 18.94 10.87 -6.00
CA PHE A 326 18.80 10.15 -7.26
C PHE A 326 19.25 8.69 -7.13
N LEU A 327 20.41 8.42 -6.52
CA LEU A 327 20.92 7.07 -6.31
C LEU A 327 19.97 6.22 -5.45
N ILE A 328 19.43 6.79 -4.36
CA ILE A 328 18.49 6.06 -3.49
C ILE A 328 17.18 5.78 -4.24
N PHE A 329 16.53 6.80 -4.79
CA PHE A 329 15.17 6.67 -5.32
C PHE A 329 15.10 6.18 -6.77
N PHE A 330 16.18 6.22 -7.56
CA PHE A 330 16.22 5.61 -8.89
C PHE A 330 17.15 4.40 -8.97
N GLY A 331 18.25 4.37 -8.23
CA GLY A 331 19.17 3.22 -8.23
C GLY A 331 18.68 2.11 -7.30
N VAL A 332 18.78 2.35 -5.99
CA VAL A 332 18.47 1.34 -4.95
C VAL A 332 16.99 0.94 -5.00
N MET A 333 16.08 1.90 -5.19
CA MET A 333 14.65 1.60 -5.28
C MET A 333 14.31 0.73 -6.49
N THR A 334 14.86 1.02 -7.68
CA THR A 334 14.65 0.16 -8.86
C THR A 334 15.17 -1.25 -8.61
N TYR A 335 16.38 -1.37 -8.04
CA TYR A 335 16.96 -2.68 -7.72
C TYR A 335 16.05 -3.48 -6.77
N THR A 336 15.66 -2.87 -5.65
CA THR A 336 14.82 -3.54 -4.63
C THR A 336 13.42 -3.87 -5.16
N GLU A 337 12.85 -3.05 -6.04
CA GLU A 337 11.56 -3.33 -6.68
C GLU A 337 11.62 -4.44 -7.71
N ILE A 338 12.72 -4.57 -8.46
CA ILE A 338 12.96 -5.73 -9.34
C ILE A 338 13.02 -7.02 -8.51
N ILE A 339 13.70 -6.98 -7.36
CA ILE A 339 13.79 -8.12 -6.45
C ILE A 339 12.41 -8.47 -5.87
N ASN A 340 11.68 -7.47 -5.36
CA ASN A 340 10.31 -7.61 -4.87
C ASN A 340 9.39 -8.23 -5.93
N PHE A 341 9.36 -7.66 -7.14
CA PHE A 341 8.53 -8.15 -8.24
C PHE A 341 8.85 -9.59 -8.64
N LYS A 342 10.12 -9.99 -8.66
CA LYS A 342 10.52 -11.33 -9.10
C LYS A 342 10.43 -12.40 -8.03
N TYR A 343 10.71 -12.05 -6.77
CA TYR A 343 11.03 -13.05 -5.74
C TYR A 343 10.26 -12.89 -4.44
N ASP A 344 9.73 -11.70 -4.14
CA ASP A 344 8.98 -11.48 -2.90
C ASP A 344 7.79 -10.53 -3.05
N PRO A 345 6.85 -10.81 -3.99
CA PRO A 345 5.80 -9.87 -4.32
C PRO A 345 4.86 -9.65 -3.14
N TYR A 346 4.68 -8.41 -2.73
CA TYR A 346 4.07 -8.11 -1.44
C TYR A 346 2.56 -8.43 -1.29
N LYS A 347 1.84 -8.65 -2.40
CA LYS A 347 0.39 -8.96 -2.41
C LYS A 347 0.06 -10.44 -2.53
N GLN A 348 0.97 -11.22 -3.09
CA GLN A 348 0.79 -12.65 -3.31
C GLN A 348 1.82 -13.40 -2.46
N PRO A 349 1.48 -14.52 -1.84
CA PRO A 349 2.46 -15.38 -1.16
C PRO A 349 3.71 -15.61 -2.02
N ALA A 350 4.91 -15.47 -1.44
CA ALA A 350 6.17 -15.64 -2.19
C ALA A 350 6.64 -17.10 -2.21
N THR A 351 6.22 -17.91 -1.25
CA THR A 351 6.58 -19.32 -1.22
C THR A 351 5.88 -20.09 -2.33
N ALA A 352 6.65 -20.85 -3.09
CA ALA A 352 6.16 -21.71 -4.16
C ALA A 352 5.21 -22.79 -3.62
N GLY A 353 4.08 -22.98 -4.30
CA GLY A 353 3.13 -24.05 -3.98
C GLY A 353 3.63 -25.41 -4.46
N VAL A 354 3.09 -26.51 -3.93
CA VAL A 354 3.48 -27.88 -4.34
C VAL A 354 3.20 -28.05 -5.84
N LYS A 355 4.26 -28.24 -6.64
CA LYS A 355 4.21 -28.22 -8.11
C LYS A 355 3.15 -29.16 -8.69
N ASN A 356 3.07 -30.38 -8.17
CA ASN A 356 2.12 -31.39 -8.64
C ASN A 356 0.68 -31.11 -8.21
N LEU A 357 0.43 -30.17 -7.30
CA LEU A 357 -0.94 -29.82 -6.88
C LEU A 357 -1.49 -28.60 -7.62
N ARG A 358 -0.67 -27.75 -8.24
CA ARG A 358 -1.10 -26.49 -8.89
C ARG A 358 -2.17 -26.72 -9.96
N GLY A 359 -3.25 -25.91 -9.95
CA GLY A 359 -4.30 -25.93 -10.96
C GLY A 359 -5.73 -25.91 -10.41
N ASN A 360 -6.71 -26.01 -11.31
CA ASN A 360 -8.14 -26.08 -10.99
C ASN A 360 -8.62 -27.53 -10.89
N TYR A 361 -9.50 -27.79 -9.92
CA TYR A 361 -10.02 -29.12 -9.64
C TYR A 361 -11.54 -29.12 -9.49
N ARG A 362 -12.15 -30.16 -10.06
CA ARG A 362 -13.53 -30.55 -9.72
C ARG A 362 -13.49 -31.43 -8.49
N VAL A 363 -14.38 -31.15 -7.54
CA VAL A 363 -14.61 -32.03 -6.38
C VAL A 363 -15.58 -33.12 -6.82
N THR A 364 -15.09 -34.32 -7.10
CA THR A 364 -15.90 -35.44 -7.61
C THR A 364 -16.49 -36.30 -6.50
N GLU A 365 -15.80 -36.40 -5.37
CA GLU A 365 -16.27 -37.09 -4.18
C GLU A 365 -15.93 -36.26 -2.95
N PHE A 366 -16.86 -36.17 -2.01
CA PHE A 366 -16.69 -35.42 -0.77
C PHE A 366 -17.36 -36.20 0.37
N LYS A 367 -16.58 -36.58 1.37
CA LYS A 367 -17.05 -37.28 2.56
C LYS A 367 -16.75 -36.48 3.81
N ILE A 368 -17.69 -36.45 4.75
CA ILE A 368 -17.49 -35.95 6.12
C ILE A 368 -17.81 -37.12 7.07
N ASN A 369 -16.91 -37.41 8.01
CA ASN A 369 -17.05 -38.47 9.01
C ASN A 369 -17.43 -39.83 8.37
N GLY A 370 -16.81 -40.13 7.22
CA GLY A 370 -17.04 -41.34 6.42
C GLY A 370 -18.31 -41.31 5.54
N GLN A 371 -19.21 -40.35 5.74
CA GLN A 371 -20.47 -40.25 4.99
C GLN A 371 -20.29 -39.40 3.72
N VAL A 372 -20.73 -39.91 2.57
CA VAL A 372 -20.73 -39.17 1.31
C VAL A 372 -21.73 -38.03 1.39
N VAL A 373 -21.27 -36.81 1.09
CA VAL A 373 -22.11 -35.62 0.87
C VAL A 373 -22.28 -35.45 -0.63
N PRO A 374 -23.46 -35.79 -1.20
CA PRO A 374 -23.70 -35.70 -2.63
C PRO A 374 -23.53 -34.28 -3.16
N PHE A 375 -23.29 -34.15 -4.46
CA PHE A 375 -23.24 -32.83 -5.09
C PHE A 375 -24.56 -32.09 -4.90
N ASN A 376 -24.49 -30.95 -4.20
CA ASN A 376 -25.57 -30.00 -4.06
C ASN A 376 -24.96 -28.59 -4.11
N PRO A 377 -25.31 -27.76 -5.10
CA PRO A 377 -24.74 -26.42 -5.24
C PRO A 377 -25.13 -25.48 -4.10
N LEU A 378 -26.17 -25.83 -3.34
CA LEU A 378 -26.64 -25.06 -2.18
C LEU A 378 -26.02 -25.52 -0.86
N ASP A 379 -25.17 -26.55 -0.87
CA ASP A 379 -24.55 -27.07 0.34
C ASP A 379 -23.49 -26.11 0.91
N SER A 380 -23.62 -25.81 2.20
CA SER A 380 -22.78 -24.84 2.91
C SER A 380 -21.46 -25.42 3.44
N THR A 381 -21.29 -26.74 3.34
CA THR A 381 -20.13 -27.49 3.85
C THR A 381 -19.31 -28.12 2.72
N ARG A 382 -19.98 -28.68 1.71
CA ARG A 382 -19.35 -29.37 0.58
C ARG A 382 -18.58 -28.40 -0.29
N TRP A 383 -17.32 -28.74 -0.56
CA TRP A 383 -16.52 -28.00 -1.54
C TRP A 383 -17.06 -28.22 -2.94
N GLN A 384 -17.39 -27.14 -3.64
CA GLN A 384 -17.92 -27.20 -5.01
C GLN A 384 -16.79 -27.35 -6.03
N GLU A 385 -15.71 -26.61 -5.81
CA GLU A 385 -14.49 -26.62 -6.60
C GLU A 385 -13.30 -26.29 -5.69
N ALA A 386 -12.10 -26.65 -6.13
CA ALA A 386 -10.87 -26.33 -5.44
C ALA A 386 -9.81 -25.85 -6.43
N THR A 387 -8.88 -25.03 -5.96
CA THR A 387 -7.82 -24.45 -6.78
C THR A 387 -6.56 -24.30 -5.94
N PHE A 388 -5.48 -24.94 -6.39
CA PHE A 388 -4.15 -24.69 -5.86
C PHE A 388 -3.46 -23.65 -6.73
N GLU A 389 -3.09 -22.53 -6.14
CA GLU A 389 -2.36 -21.46 -6.82
C GLU A 389 -0.90 -21.88 -7.11
N ASN A 390 -0.17 -21.04 -7.86
CA ASN A 390 1.27 -21.24 -8.06
C ASN A 390 2.09 -21.11 -6.77
N TRP A 391 1.50 -20.49 -5.75
CA TRP A 391 2.06 -20.27 -4.42
C TRP A 391 1.30 -21.05 -3.35
N THR A 392 1.68 -20.89 -2.09
CA THR A 392 1.12 -21.58 -0.91
C THR A 392 -0.30 -21.13 -0.55
N THR A 393 -1.24 -21.19 -1.48
CA THR A 393 -2.67 -20.92 -1.25
C THR A 393 -3.54 -21.98 -1.93
N LEU A 394 -4.44 -22.58 -1.14
CA LEU A 394 -5.56 -23.38 -1.59
C LEU A 394 -6.82 -22.54 -1.48
N THR A 395 -7.58 -22.44 -2.56
CA THR A 395 -8.92 -21.85 -2.53
C THR A 395 -9.98 -22.90 -2.84
N PHE A 396 -11.16 -22.75 -2.27
CA PHE A 396 -12.31 -23.61 -2.54
C PHE A 396 -13.61 -22.84 -2.33
N ARG A 397 -14.67 -23.24 -3.04
CA ARG A 397 -16.00 -22.60 -2.94
C ARG A 397 -16.95 -23.46 -2.12
N VAL A 398 -17.68 -22.84 -1.20
CA VAL A 398 -18.81 -23.42 -0.46
C VAL A 398 -20.00 -22.48 -0.55
N ASN A 399 -21.25 -22.96 -0.43
CA ASN A 399 -22.41 -22.07 -0.39
C ASN A 399 -22.62 -21.45 1.01
N ARG A 400 -21.63 -20.68 1.46
CA ARG A 400 -21.67 -20.00 2.76
C ARG A 400 -21.01 -18.63 2.66
N PRO A 401 -21.72 -17.53 3.02
CA PRO A 401 -21.14 -16.19 2.95
C PRO A 401 -19.94 -16.04 3.88
N VAL A 402 -18.87 -15.43 3.37
CA VAL A 402 -17.71 -14.99 4.15
C VAL A 402 -17.82 -13.50 4.49
N LEU A 403 -17.27 -13.12 5.64
CA LEU A 403 -17.13 -11.70 5.97
C LEU A 403 -16.06 -11.09 5.08
N ILE A 404 -16.42 -9.97 4.44
CA ILE A 404 -15.54 -9.24 3.54
C ILE A 404 -14.38 -8.65 4.35
N ASP A 405 -13.15 -8.86 3.88
CA ASP A 405 -12.00 -8.07 4.31
C ASP A 405 -12.02 -6.74 3.53
N PRO A 406 -12.28 -5.59 4.17
CA PRO A 406 -12.31 -4.29 3.51
C PRO A 406 -10.90 -3.72 3.25
N SER A 407 -9.85 -4.45 3.62
CA SER A 407 -8.50 -4.07 3.24
C SER A 407 -8.29 -4.21 1.73
N ASN A 408 -7.20 -3.62 1.24
CA ASN A 408 -6.79 -3.76 -0.15
C ASN A 408 -5.76 -4.89 -0.36
N GLY A 409 -5.62 -5.80 0.62
CA GLY A 409 -4.59 -6.85 0.62
C GLY A 409 -3.16 -6.30 0.65
N GLY A 410 -2.97 -5.11 1.22
CA GLY A 410 -1.73 -4.35 1.24
C GLY A 410 -0.83 -4.63 2.46
N GLY A 411 -0.01 -3.64 2.81
CA GLY A 411 0.88 -3.69 3.97
C GLY A 411 2.27 -4.25 3.71
N SER A 412 2.46 -5.11 2.70
CA SER A 412 3.75 -5.77 2.46
C SER A 412 4.25 -6.63 3.64
N PRO A 413 3.42 -7.51 4.20
CA PRO A 413 3.89 -8.47 5.20
C PRO A 413 4.83 -9.49 4.57
N MET A 414 5.79 -9.96 5.36
CA MET A 414 6.79 -10.94 4.93
C MET A 414 6.27 -12.37 5.08
N ARG A 415 5.35 -12.62 6.02
CA ARG A 415 4.68 -13.91 6.18
C ARG A 415 3.52 -14.08 5.18
N ASP A 416 3.50 -15.20 4.48
CA ASP A 416 2.57 -15.48 3.38
C ASP A 416 1.10 -15.55 3.85
N ILE A 417 0.86 -16.06 5.07
CA ILE A 417 -0.47 -16.07 5.71
C ILE A 417 -1.10 -14.67 5.87
N GLN A 418 -0.27 -13.61 5.84
CA GLN A 418 -0.73 -12.22 5.95
C GLN A 418 -0.91 -11.53 4.60
N ARG A 419 -0.52 -12.17 3.48
CA ARG A 419 -0.76 -11.64 2.13
C ARG A 419 -2.16 -12.05 1.68
N THR A 420 -3.12 -11.14 1.80
CA THR A 420 -4.55 -11.43 1.69
C THR A 420 -5.20 -10.94 0.41
N PHE A 421 -4.43 -10.72 -0.67
CA PHE A 421 -4.99 -10.18 -1.92
C PHE A 421 -6.11 -11.05 -2.51
N GLU A 422 -6.06 -12.37 -2.33
CA GLU A 422 -7.06 -13.30 -2.87
C GLU A 422 -8.41 -13.25 -2.14
N ILE A 423 -8.47 -12.63 -0.95
CA ILE A 423 -9.70 -12.53 -0.14
C ILE A 423 -10.16 -11.09 0.11
N SER A 424 -9.29 -10.11 -0.11
CA SER A 424 -9.62 -8.69 0.08
C SER A 424 -10.63 -8.25 -0.98
N GLY A 425 -11.74 -7.67 -0.52
CA GLY A 425 -12.85 -7.29 -1.37
C GLY A 425 -13.57 -8.46 -2.06
N VAL A 426 -13.46 -9.68 -1.52
CA VAL A 426 -14.16 -10.87 -2.03
C VAL A 426 -15.18 -11.35 -1.01
N ALA A 427 -16.43 -11.49 -1.45
CA ALA A 427 -17.57 -11.96 -0.68
C ALA A 427 -17.97 -13.39 -1.10
N GLY A 428 -19.24 -13.74 -0.91
CA GLY A 428 -19.80 -15.01 -1.35
C GLY A 428 -19.16 -16.20 -0.64
N GLY A 429 -18.92 -17.25 -1.41
CA GLY A 429 -18.52 -18.57 -0.92
C GLY A 429 -17.03 -18.91 -1.03
N GLN A 430 -16.21 -18.00 -1.57
CA GLN A 430 -14.81 -18.28 -1.87
C GLN A 430 -13.96 -18.25 -0.60
N ARG A 431 -13.39 -19.39 -0.23
CA ARG A 431 -12.46 -19.54 0.90
C ARG A 431 -11.03 -19.59 0.38
N ALA A 432 -10.08 -19.05 1.14
CA ALA A 432 -8.66 -19.16 0.85
C ALA A 432 -7.88 -19.52 2.12
N PHE A 433 -7.08 -20.58 2.03
CA PHE A 433 -6.21 -21.07 3.08
C PHE A 433 -4.77 -21.01 2.59
N HIS A 434 -3.89 -20.47 3.42
CA HIS A 434 -2.46 -20.67 3.24
C HIS A 434 -2.11 -22.08 3.74
N TYR A 435 -1.15 -22.76 3.10
CA TYR A 435 -0.70 -24.06 3.56
C TYR A 435 0.81 -24.12 3.72
N TYR A 436 1.25 -24.79 4.78
CA TYR A 436 2.61 -25.33 4.89
C TYR A 436 2.60 -26.76 4.38
N ALA A 437 3.51 -27.10 3.49
CA ALA A 437 3.55 -28.41 2.84
C ALA A 437 4.70 -29.25 3.39
N ASP A 438 4.36 -30.32 4.09
CA ASP A 438 5.28 -31.43 4.31
C ASP A 438 5.24 -32.32 3.06
N THR A 439 6.26 -32.19 2.21
CA THR A 439 6.34 -32.94 0.95
C THR A 439 6.86 -34.37 1.13
N ILE A 440 7.40 -34.70 2.31
CA ILE A 440 7.93 -36.03 2.63
C ILE A 440 6.76 -36.91 3.10
N ASP A 441 6.04 -36.47 4.13
CA ASP A 441 4.89 -37.18 4.70
C ASP A 441 3.58 -36.90 3.94
N LYS A 442 3.66 -36.05 2.92
CA LYS A 442 2.55 -35.62 2.07
C LYS A 442 1.39 -35.04 2.87
N VAL A 443 1.68 -34.08 3.75
CA VAL A 443 0.70 -33.39 4.61
C VAL A 443 0.66 -31.90 4.29
N LEU A 444 -0.54 -31.35 4.19
CA LEU A 444 -0.81 -29.93 4.08
C LEU A 444 -1.38 -29.43 5.41
N TYR A 445 -0.67 -28.50 6.05
CA TYR A 445 -1.12 -27.80 7.25
C TYR A 445 -1.70 -26.46 6.83
N LEU A 446 -3.03 -26.38 6.80
CA LEU A 446 -3.75 -25.24 6.23
C LEU A 446 -4.22 -24.28 7.33
N GLN A 447 -4.19 -22.98 7.03
CA GLN A 447 -4.64 -21.92 7.91
C GLN A 447 -5.42 -20.86 7.12
N ASP A 448 -6.63 -20.53 7.61
CA ASP A 448 -7.54 -19.60 6.94
C ASP A 448 -6.92 -18.21 6.82
N LYS A 449 -6.86 -17.67 5.60
CA LYS A 449 -6.32 -16.32 5.34
C LYS A 449 -7.28 -15.24 5.84
N ASN A 450 -8.59 -15.51 5.91
CA ASN A 450 -9.62 -14.54 6.29
C ASN A 450 -9.80 -14.46 7.81
N VAL A 451 -9.13 -13.48 8.43
CA VAL A 451 -9.27 -13.23 9.87
C VAL A 451 -10.61 -12.61 10.26
N MET A 452 -11.31 -11.96 9.32
CA MET A 452 -12.61 -11.33 9.60
C MET A 452 -13.71 -12.38 9.77
N ALA A 453 -13.65 -13.48 9.00
CA ALA A 453 -14.57 -14.61 9.14
C ALA A 453 -14.65 -15.17 10.58
N LEU A 454 -13.56 -15.06 11.34
CA LEU A 454 -13.47 -15.48 12.73
C LEU A 454 -14.27 -14.57 13.69
N ARG A 455 -14.36 -13.27 13.38
CA ARG A 455 -15.11 -12.30 14.21
C ARG A 455 -16.62 -12.52 14.12
N GLY A 456 -17.11 -13.02 12.99
CA GLY A 456 -18.50 -13.44 12.82
C GLY A 456 -18.87 -14.65 13.69
N GLN A 457 -17.92 -15.58 13.88
CA GLN A 457 -18.08 -16.74 14.76
C GLN A 457 -17.93 -16.39 16.26
N ALA A 458 -17.15 -15.36 16.58
CA ALA A 458 -16.86 -14.94 17.96
C ALA A 458 -18.07 -14.37 18.72
N LYS A 459 -19.19 -14.06 18.05
CA LYS A 459 -20.43 -13.67 18.76
C LYS A 459 -21.03 -14.78 19.63
N ASN A 460 -20.63 -16.04 19.45
CA ASN A 460 -21.19 -17.18 20.20
C ASN A 460 -20.23 -17.85 21.21
N LYS A 461 -18.99 -17.36 21.39
CA LYS A 461 -18.09 -17.82 22.46
C LYS A 461 -17.27 -16.67 23.01
N ALA A 462 -17.93 -15.78 23.75
CA ALA A 462 -17.24 -14.97 24.75
C ALA A 462 -16.89 -15.89 25.94
N ALA A 463 -15.76 -16.58 25.85
CA ALA A 463 -15.19 -17.31 26.97
C ALA A 463 -13.68 -17.06 27.00
N THR A 464 -13.28 -16.28 28.01
CA THR A 464 -11.98 -16.34 28.70
C THR A 464 -10.75 -16.62 27.84
N ALA A 465 -10.08 -15.54 27.40
CA ALA A 465 -8.71 -15.61 26.93
C ALA A 465 -7.76 -15.80 28.13
N GLU A 466 -7.68 -17.03 28.62
CA GLU A 466 -6.44 -17.49 29.27
C GLU A 466 -5.35 -17.52 28.19
N ILE A 467 -4.15 -17.04 28.53
CA ILE A 467 -2.95 -17.18 27.71
C ILE A 467 -2.61 -18.67 27.68
N LYS A 468 -3.18 -19.39 26.71
CA LYS A 468 -2.82 -20.78 26.45
C LYS A 468 -1.39 -20.82 25.92
N LYS A 469 -0.66 -21.88 26.29
CA LYS A 469 0.65 -22.23 25.72
C LYS A 469 0.58 -22.16 24.18
N PRO A 470 1.69 -21.83 23.50
CA PRO A 470 1.74 -21.85 22.04
C PRO A 470 1.20 -23.20 21.54
N ASP A 471 0.17 -23.12 20.71
CA ASP A 471 -0.52 -24.28 20.16
C ASP A 471 0.39 -24.96 19.13
N GLU A 472 1.09 -26.03 19.54
CA GLU A 472 1.99 -26.85 18.70
C GLU A 472 1.19 -27.76 17.74
N TRP A 473 0.28 -27.18 16.96
CA TRP A 473 -0.57 -27.93 16.00
C TRP A 473 0.20 -28.51 14.80
N ILE A 474 1.43 -28.03 14.55
CA ILE A 474 2.40 -28.62 13.63
C ILE A 474 3.55 -29.15 14.48
N SER A 475 3.84 -30.44 14.35
CA SER A 475 4.89 -31.10 15.13
C SER A 475 6.28 -30.59 14.75
N LYS A 476 7.25 -30.73 15.65
CA LYS A 476 8.65 -30.37 15.37
C LYS A 476 9.23 -31.18 14.20
N ALA A 477 8.83 -32.44 14.05
CA ALA A 477 9.22 -33.28 12.93
C ALA A 477 8.67 -32.74 11.59
N ALA A 478 7.38 -32.38 11.55
CA ALA A 478 6.77 -31.77 10.37
C ALA A 478 7.43 -30.43 10.02
N TRP A 479 7.76 -29.60 11.01
CA TRP A 479 8.51 -28.35 10.76
C TRP A 479 9.90 -28.60 10.15
N ALA A 480 10.57 -29.70 10.51
CA ALA A 480 11.84 -30.05 9.90
C ALA A 480 11.70 -30.43 8.42
N HIS A 481 10.59 -31.07 8.03
CA HIS A 481 10.28 -31.39 6.63
C HIS A 481 9.81 -30.17 5.83
N ILE A 482 8.96 -29.32 6.43
CA ILE A 482 8.43 -28.09 5.80
C ILE A 482 9.55 -27.08 5.55
N GLY A 483 10.47 -26.95 6.51
CA GLY A 483 11.54 -25.96 6.48
C GLY A 483 11.12 -24.57 7.00
N ASN A 484 12.04 -23.63 6.86
CA ASN A 484 11.89 -22.27 7.38
C ASN A 484 11.34 -21.32 6.31
N GLU A 485 10.07 -20.92 6.40
CA GLU A 485 9.42 -19.99 5.46
C GLU A 485 10.25 -18.73 5.18
N LYS A 486 11.00 -18.23 6.16
CA LYS A 486 11.91 -17.08 6.00
C LYS A 486 12.89 -17.28 4.83
N GLU A 487 13.33 -18.52 4.61
CA GLU A 487 14.36 -18.91 3.64
C GLU A 487 13.80 -19.63 2.40
N MET A 488 12.48 -19.86 2.32
CA MET A 488 11.82 -20.54 1.18
C MET A 488 11.61 -19.65 -0.06
N ILE A 489 12.29 -18.50 -0.11
CA ILE A 489 12.31 -17.57 -1.24
C ILE A 489 13.74 -17.43 -1.77
N ASP A 490 13.89 -16.90 -2.98
CA ASP A 490 15.21 -16.67 -3.59
C ASP A 490 16.13 -15.85 -2.65
N PRO A 491 17.39 -16.25 -2.42
CA PRO A 491 18.30 -15.54 -1.51
C PRO A 491 18.50 -14.06 -1.82
N ARG A 492 18.29 -13.64 -3.07
CA ARG A 492 18.36 -12.21 -3.45
C ARG A 492 17.28 -11.37 -2.79
N ALA A 493 16.17 -11.97 -2.37
CA ALA A 493 15.09 -11.30 -1.64
C ALA A 493 15.22 -11.37 -0.12
N TRP A 494 16.27 -12.02 0.41
CA TRP A 494 16.52 -12.01 1.84
C TRP A 494 16.88 -10.58 2.29
N SER A 495 16.00 -10.00 3.10
CA SER A 495 16.12 -8.62 3.59
C SER A 495 16.16 -8.56 5.11
N THR A 496 16.74 -7.50 5.66
CA THR A 496 16.73 -7.28 7.12
C THR A 496 15.32 -7.05 7.66
N ARG A 497 14.42 -6.51 6.83
CA ARG A 497 12.99 -6.42 7.15
C ARG A 497 12.38 -7.80 7.38
N ARG A 498 12.65 -8.75 6.49
CA ARG A 498 12.20 -10.15 6.63
C ARG A 498 12.76 -10.78 7.89
N ASP A 499 14.05 -10.65 8.14
CA ASP A 499 14.68 -11.17 9.37
C ASP A 499 14.01 -10.64 10.63
N ARG A 500 13.73 -9.33 10.68
CA ARG A 500 13.06 -8.68 11.81
C ARG A 500 11.61 -9.15 11.99
N GLU A 501 10.84 -9.34 10.92
CA GLU A 501 9.45 -9.80 11.01
C GLU A 501 9.36 -11.28 11.44
N PHE A 502 10.29 -12.12 10.99
CA PHE A 502 10.35 -13.52 11.40
C PHE A 502 10.89 -13.71 12.82
N ALA A 503 11.78 -12.81 13.30
CA ALA A 503 12.24 -12.78 14.69
C ALA A 503 11.19 -12.25 15.68
N ALA A 504 10.26 -11.40 15.22
CA ALA A 504 9.16 -10.92 16.04
C ALA A 504 8.16 -12.05 16.32
N GLN A 505 7.65 -12.13 17.57
CA GLN A 505 6.62 -13.10 17.92
C GLN A 505 5.38 -12.90 17.03
N PRO A 506 4.86 -13.96 16.38
CA PRO A 506 3.62 -13.87 15.64
C PRO A 506 2.51 -13.40 16.57
N LYS A 507 1.75 -12.38 16.17
CA LYS A 507 0.52 -12.04 16.89
C LYS A 507 -0.41 -13.24 16.80
N GLU A 508 -0.77 -13.82 17.95
CA GLU A 508 -1.71 -14.94 18.00
C GLU A 508 -3.09 -14.47 17.55
N ILE A 509 -3.37 -14.69 16.27
CA ILE A 509 -4.72 -14.59 15.72
C ILE A 509 -5.20 -16.02 15.53
N ARG A 510 -6.17 -16.43 16.35
CA ARG A 510 -6.77 -17.78 16.28
C ARG A 510 -7.47 -17.95 14.93
N ARG A 511 -6.83 -18.61 13.97
CA ARG A 511 -7.38 -18.91 12.64
C ARG A 511 -7.96 -20.32 12.59
N ASN A 512 -8.92 -20.52 11.70
CA ASN A 512 -9.40 -21.85 11.34
C ASN A 512 -8.26 -22.61 10.65
N ARG A 513 -8.12 -23.90 10.98
CA ARG A 513 -7.00 -24.74 10.53
C ARG A 513 -7.50 -26.07 10.00
N MET A 514 -6.80 -26.65 9.04
CA MET A 514 -7.09 -27.99 8.53
C MET A 514 -5.76 -28.74 8.41
N VAL A 515 -5.79 -30.06 8.56
CA VAL A 515 -4.61 -30.91 8.33
C VAL A 515 -5.03 -31.99 7.36
N LEU A 516 -4.52 -31.92 6.13
CA LEU A 516 -4.93 -32.78 5.03
C LEU A 516 -3.71 -33.52 4.47
N HIS A 517 -3.72 -34.84 4.53
CA HIS A 517 -2.85 -35.69 3.72
C HIS A 517 -3.26 -35.59 2.26
N TYR A 518 -2.30 -35.64 1.36
CA TYR A 518 -2.55 -35.68 -0.07
C TYR A 518 -1.90 -36.90 -0.72
N GLU A 519 -2.60 -37.52 -1.65
CA GLU A 519 -2.08 -38.59 -2.49
C GLU A 519 -2.33 -38.25 -3.96
N THR A 520 -1.26 -38.27 -4.75
CA THR A 520 -1.32 -38.08 -6.20
C THR A 520 -0.07 -38.63 -6.89
N LYS A 521 -0.20 -39.01 -8.17
CA LYS A 521 0.92 -39.40 -9.03
C LYS A 521 1.50 -38.20 -9.78
N ASP A 522 0.65 -37.48 -10.51
CA ASP A 522 1.01 -36.39 -11.42
C ASP A 522 0.16 -35.12 -11.21
N GLY A 523 -0.78 -35.15 -10.26
CA GLY A 523 -1.73 -34.08 -10.00
C GLY A 523 -3.00 -34.11 -10.84
N SER A 524 -3.17 -35.07 -11.75
CA SER A 524 -4.41 -35.23 -12.53
C SER A 524 -5.59 -35.63 -11.63
N LYS A 525 -5.32 -36.48 -10.64
CA LYS A 525 -6.22 -36.86 -9.57
C LYS A 525 -5.50 -36.72 -8.23
N VAL A 526 -6.13 -36.02 -7.29
CA VAL A 526 -5.60 -35.79 -5.94
C VAL A 526 -6.65 -36.26 -4.94
N LEU A 527 -6.26 -37.18 -4.05
CA LEU A 527 -7.04 -37.55 -2.88
C LEU A 527 -6.56 -36.72 -1.70
N LEU A 528 -7.46 -35.98 -1.04
CA LEU A 528 -7.19 -35.30 0.21
C LEU A 528 -7.92 -36.00 1.35
N THR A 529 -7.24 -36.32 2.44
CA THR A 529 -7.83 -36.95 3.62
C THR A 529 -7.29 -36.35 4.91
N GLY A 530 -8.11 -36.13 5.92
CA GLY A 530 -7.63 -35.63 7.21
C GLY A 530 -8.72 -34.90 7.99
N LEU A 531 -8.34 -33.85 8.70
CA LEU A 531 -9.25 -33.08 9.55
C LEU A 531 -9.54 -31.70 8.95
N ASN A 532 -10.82 -31.33 8.90
CA ASN A 532 -11.28 -30.01 8.46
C ASN A 532 -11.20 -28.95 9.59
N GLU A 533 -11.68 -27.73 9.33
CA GLU A 533 -11.66 -26.65 10.32
C GLU A 533 -12.58 -26.82 11.52
N TYR A 534 -13.40 -27.87 11.51
CA TYR A 534 -14.32 -28.25 12.57
C TYR A 534 -13.87 -29.51 13.33
N ASN A 535 -12.68 -30.03 13.01
CA ASN A 535 -12.16 -31.32 13.49
C ASN A 535 -13.00 -32.53 13.05
N ASP A 536 -13.76 -32.42 11.96
CA ASP A 536 -14.38 -33.59 11.32
C ASP A 536 -13.39 -34.27 10.39
N SER A 537 -13.48 -35.59 10.29
CA SER A 537 -12.75 -36.36 9.28
C SER A 537 -13.31 -36.06 7.90
N VAL A 538 -12.44 -35.74 6.93
CA VAL A 538 -12.84 -35.48 5.54
C VAL A 538 -12.05 -36.33 4.56
N SER A 539 -12.71 -36.74 3.48
CA SER A 539 -12.08 -37.35 2.31
C SER A 539 -12.63 -36.70 1.05
N ILE A 540 -11.73 -36.17 0.22
CA ILE A 540 -12.08 -35.32 -0.92
C ILE A 540 -11.30 -35.81 -2.14
N VAL A 541 -12.00 -36.17 -3.21
CA VAL A 541 -11.38 -36.54 -4.48
C VAL A 541 -11.46 -35.35 -5.43
N LEU A 542 -10.31 -34.92 -5.90
CA LEU A 542 -10.11 -33.79 -6.79
C LEU A 542 -9.62 -34.28 -8.15
N ASN A 543 -10.35 -33.95 -9.22
CA ASN A 543 -9.91 -34.21 -10.59
C ASN A 543 -9.53 -32.89 -11.27
N ARG A 544 -8.29 -32.79 -11.73
CA ARG A 544 -7.78 -31.61 -12.43
C ARG A 544 -8.54 -31.41 -13.74
N TYR A 545 -8.82 -30.16 -14.05
CA TYR A 545 -9.35 -29.79 -15.36
C TYR A 545 -8.74 -28.47 -15.84
N ASP A 546 -8.55 -28.37 -17.14
CA ASP A 546 -8.13 -27.12 -17.77
C ASP A 546 -9.36 -26.26 -18.05
N ARG A 547 -9.49 -25.16 -17.31
CA ARG A 547 -10.54 -24.17 -17.55
C ARG A 547 -10.08 -23.24 -18.68
N PRO A 548 -10.81 -23.15 -19.81
CA PRO A 548 -10.50 -22.18 -20.86
C PRO A 548 -10.95 -20.79 -20.39
N TYR A 549 -10.02 -20.02 -19.82
CA TYR A 549 -10.29 -18.62 -19.48
C TYR A 549 -10.28 -17.76 -20.76
N VAL A 550 -11.29 -16.90 -20.90
CA VAL A 550 -11.36 -15.92 -22.00
C VAL A 550 -10.24 -14.88 -21.87
N LEU A 551 -9.85 -14.54 -20.64
CA LEU A 551 -8.75 -13.62 -20.38
C LEU A 551 -7.40 -14.26 -20.75
N PRO A 552 -6.56 -13.58 -21.55
CA PRO A 552 -5.21 -14.06 -21.85
C PRO A 552 -4.34 -14.03 -20.59
N LYS A 553 -3.33 -14.90 -20.53
CA LYS A 553 -2.33 -14.87 -19.46
C LYS A 553 -1.62 -13.51 -19.44
N SER A 554 -1.29 -13.03 -18.25
CA SER A 554 -0.51 -11.79 -18.11
C SER A 554 0.85 -11.94 -18.78
N THR A 555 1.27 -10.89 -19.50
CA THR A 555 2.63 -10.75 -20.05
C THR A 555 3.66 -10.36 -18.99
N LEU A 556 3.21 -9.90 -17.82
CA LEU A 556 4.03 -9.51 -16.67
C LEU A 556 3.48 -10.16 -15.40
N ASN A 557 4.18 -11.17 -14.88
CA ASN A 557 3.77 -11.91 -13.69
C ASN A 557 4.71 -11.60 -12.53
N ALA A 558 4.13 -11.24 -11.38
CA ALA A 558 4.86 -11.07 -10.14
C ALA A 558 5.12 -12.45 -9.51
N GLY A 559 6.31 -12.62 -8.92
CA GLY A 559 6.77 -13.86 -8.32
C GLY A 559 7.35 -14.85 -9.32
N LYS A 560 8.26 -15.68 -8.82
CA LYS A 560 8.91 -16.78 -9.55
C LYS A 560 8.75 -18.04 -8.70
N TYR A 561 7.88 -18.96 -9.15
CA TYR A 561 7.38 -20.10 -8.37
C TYR A 561 7.69 -21.45 -8.99
#